data_AF-F6M2E1-F1
#
_entry.id   AF-F6M2E1-F1
#
_cell.length_a   1.000
_cell.length_b   1.000
_cell.length_c   1.000
_cell.angle_alpha   90.00
_cell.angle_beta   90.00
_cell.angle_gamma   90.00
#
_symmetry.space_group_name_H-M   'P 1'
#
loop_
_entity.id
_entity.type
_entity.pdbx_description
1 polymer ?
#
loop_
_entity_poly.entity_id
_entity_poly.type
_entity_poly.pdbx_seq_one_letter_code
_entity_poly.pdbx_strand_id
1 'polypeptide(L)' 'ILLLTVMATAFVGYVLPWGQMSFWGATVITNLLSAIPYIGTTLVEWIW' A
#
# COMPACT_ATOMS: atom_id res chain seq x y z
N ILE A 1 -7.57 4.75 -15.79
CA ILE A 1 -8.43 4.90 -14.59
C ILE A 1 -8.95 3.55 -14.12
N LEU A 2 -9.75 2.83 -14.93
CA LEU A 2 -10.34 1.54 -14.56
C LEU A 2 -9.32 0.48 -14.09
N LEU A 3 -8.16 0.39 -14.77
CA LEU A 3 -7.07 -0.50 -14.37
C LEU A 3 -6.56 -0.20 -12.94
N LEU A 4 -6.25 1.06 -12.65
CA LEU A 4 -5.72 1.48 -11.35
C LEU A 4 -6.74 1.26 -10.22
N THR A 5 -8.02 1.54 -10.49
CA THR A 5 -9.09 1.32 -9.50
C THR A 5 -9.29 -0.15 -9.18
N VAL A 6 -9.23 -1.06 -10.16
CA VAL A 6 -9.37 -2.50 -9.91
C VAL A 6 -8.16 -3.06 -9.15
N MET A 7 -6.95 -2.61 -9.48
CA MET A 7 -5.74 -2.98 -8.72
C MET A 7 -5.83 -2.53 -7.26
N ALA A 8 -6.27 -1.31 -7.00
CA ALA A 8 -6.45 -0.79 -5.65
C ALA A 8 -7.51 -1.58 -4.86
N THR A 9 -8.68 -1.86 -5.45
CA THR A 9 -9.74 -2.65 -4.78
C THR A 9 -9.27 -4.08 -4.47
N ALA A 10 -8.58 -4.72 -5.42
CA ALA A 10 -8.04 -6.07 -5.21
C ALA A 10 -6.97 -6.10 -4.12
N PHE A 11 -6.09 -5.10 -4.09
CA PHE A 11 -5.07 -4.96 -3.04
C PHE A 11 -5.69 -4.80 -1.65
N VAL A 12 -6.67 -3.90 -1.49
CA VAL A 12 -7.36 -3.72 -0.20
C VAL A 12 -8.07 -5.01 0.23
N GLY A 13 -8.72 -5.71 -0.70
CA GLY A 13 -9.34 -7.02 -0.42
C GLY A 13 -8.33 -8.09 0.01
N TYR A 14 -7.12 -8.07 -0.55
CA TYR A 14 -6.04 -9.00 -0.18
C TYR A 14 -5.44 -8.73 1.20
N VAL A 15 -5.46 -7.47 1.64
CA VAL A 15 -4.95 -7.08 2.98
C VAL A 15 -5.92 -7.49 4.09
N LEU A 16 -7.22 -7.53 3.82
CA LEU A 16 -8.28 -7.74 4.81
C LEU A 16 -8.16 -9.01 5.69
N PRO A 17 -7.76 -10.20 5.17
CA PRO A 17 -7.61 -11.42 5.98
C PRO A 17 -6.44 -11.38 6.96
N TRP A 18 -5.57 -10.36 6.89
CA TRP A 18 -4.45 -10.12 7.79
C TRP A 18 -3.50 -11.32 8.00
N GLY A 19 -3.26 -12.10 6.94
CA GLY A 19 -2.26 -13.17 6.94
C GLY A 19 -0.83 -12.65 6.83
N GLN A 20 0.17 -13.54 6.98
CA GLN A 20 1.59 -13.19 6.84
C GLN A 20 1.90 -12.48 5.51
N MET A 21 1.46 -13.04 4.38
CA MET A 21 1.69 -12.43 3.07
C MET A 21 0.88 -11.14 2.89
N SER A 22 -0.31 -11.02 3.49
CA SER A 22 -1.12 -9.79 3.48
C SER A 22 -0.41 -8.64 4.21
N PHE A 23 0.17 -8.93 5.38
CA PHE A 23 0.90 -7.95 6.18
C PHE A 23 2.18 -7.48 5.48
N TRP A 24 3.00 -8.42 4.99
CA TRP A 24 4.22 -8.07 4.26
C TRP A 24 3.92 -7.37 2.94
N GLY A 25 2.87 -7.80 2.22
CA GLY A 25 2.40 -7.15 1.00
C GLY A 25 1.97 -5.70 1.23
N ALA A 26 1.20 -5.44 2.30
CA ALA A 26 0.81 -4.09 2.69
C ALA A 26 2.04 -3.21 2.96
N THR A 27 2.99 -3.75 3.73
CA THR A 27 4.23 -3.06 4.12
C THR A 27 5.10 -2.71 2.92
N VAL A 28 5.28 -3.61 1.96
CA VAL A 28 6.11 -3.34 0.78
C VAL A 28 5.46 -2.29 -0.12
N ILE A 29 4.15 -2.39 -0.35
CA ILE A 29 3.44 -1.49 -1.29
C ILE A 29 3.36 -0.06 -0.73
N THR A 30 3.02 0.12 0.55
CA THR A 30 2.99 1.47 1.14
C THR A 30 4.38 2.10 1.18
N ASN A 31 5.43 1.31 1.44
CA ASN A 31 6.81 1.81 1.44
C ASN A 31 7.32 2.27 0.07
N LEU A 32 6.68 1.93 -1.06
CA LEU A 32 7.04 2.50 -2.36
C LEU A 32 6.91 4.04 -2.35
N LEU A 33 6.03 4.59 -1.51
CA LEU A 33 5.83 6.03 -1.37
C LEU A 33 6.99 6.72 -0.65
N SER A 34 7.79 5.98 0.13
CA SER A 34 8.97 6.53 0.80
C SER A 34 10.05 6.99 -0.19
N ALA A 35 9.99 6.53 -1.44
CA ALA A 35 10.91 6.93 -2.50
C ALA A 35 10.67 8.36 -3.01
N ILE A 36 9.57 9.02 -2.61
CA ILE A 36 9.27 10.40 -2.99
C ILE A 36 10.15 11.35 -2.16
N PRO A 37 10.96 12.23 -2.79
CA PRO A 37 11.80 13.18 -2.06
C PRO A 37 10.99 14.12 -1.18
N TYR A 38 11.54 14.48 -0.02
CA TYR A 38 11.01 15.44 0.97
C TYR A 38 9.73 15.03 1.72
N ILE A 39 8.77 14.37 1.06
CA ILE A 39 7.46 14.05 1.63
C ILE A 39 7.17 12.54 1.75
N GLY A 40 8.05 11.67 1.23
CA GLY A 40 7.79 10.24 1.15
C GLY A 40 7.53 9.57 2.50
N THR A 41 8.35 9.88 3.51
CA THR A 41 8.18 9.31 4.86
C THR A 41 6.86 9.74 5.49
N THR A 42 6.48 11.01 5.36
CA THR A 42 5.21 11.54 5.89
C THR A 42 3.99 10.92 5.23
N LEU A 43 4.08 10.54 3.95
CA LEU A 43 3.00 9.86 3.23
C LEU A 43 2.84 8.42 3.68
N VAL A 44 3.94 7.71 3.93
CA VAL A 44 3.90 6.35 4.49
C VAL A 44 3.25 6.36 5.86
N GLU A 45 3.67 7.26 6.75
CA GLU A 45 3.10 7.39 8.10
C GLU A 45 1.62 7.77 8.10
N TRP A 46 1.14 8.54 7.11
CA TRP A 46 -0.26 8.90 7.01
C TRP A 46 -1.18 7.75 6.53
N ILE A 47 -0.62 6.82 5.76
CA ILE A 47 -1.38 5.68 5.19
C ILE A 47 -1.48 4.51 6.17
N TRP A 48 -0.55 4.41 7.12
CA TRP A 48 -0.56 3.43 8.21
C TRP A 48 -1.52 3.83 9.34
#